data_AF-A0A353DKQ4-F1
#
_entry.id   AF-A0A353DKQ4-F1
#
_cell.length_a   1.000
_cell.length_b   1.000
_cell.length_c   1.000
_cell.angle_alpha   90.00
_cell.angle_beta   90.00
_cell.angle_gamma   90.00
#
_symmetry.space_group_name_H-M   'P 1'
#
loop_
_entity.id
_entity.type
_entity.pdbx_description
1 polymer ?
#
loop_
_entity_poly.entity_id
_entity_poly.type
_entity_poly.pdbx_seq_one_letter_code
_entity_poly.pdbx_strand_id
1 'polypeptide(L)'
;MKLLKCHILGFGNWKNKTIDFKGSLTSICEKNGFGKSSLASFIRAMFYGLEKANKANNDRKRAMPLDGSPCGGSLDFEWKENRYAIERS
;
A
#
# COMPACT_ATOMS: atom_id res chain seq x y z
N MET A 1 3.35 -3.62 -16.44
CA MET A 1 3.62 -3.89 -15.02
C MET A 1 2.38 -4.53 -14.45
N LYS A 2 2.51 -5.62 -13.70
CA LYS A 2 1.38 -6.36 -13.13
C LYS A 2 1.62 -6.58 -11.64
N LEU A 3 0.71 -6.09 -10.80
CA LEU A 3 0.76 -6.41 -9.36
C LEU A 3 0.34 -7.86 -9.16
N LEU A 4 1.06 -8.59 -8.30
CA LEU A 4 0.78 -9.99 -7.99
C LEU A 4 0.15 -10.11 -6.61
N LYS A 5 0.83 -9.52 -5.61
CA LYS A 5 0.43 -9.62 -4.20
C LYS A 5 0.99 -8.45 -3.42
N CYS A 6 0.27 -8.01 -2.40
CA CYS A 6 0.86 -7.15 -1.38
C CYS A 6 0.52 -7.64 0.02
N HIS A 7 1.45 -7.43 0.94
CA HIS A 7 1.24 -7.62 2.36
C HIS A 7 1.42 -6.28 3.07
N ILE A 8 0.40 -5.83 3.77
CA ILE A 8 0.40 -4.58 4.53
C ILE A 8 0.59 -4.96 5.99
N LEU A 9 1.77 -4.64 6.54
CA LEU A 9 2.04 -4.84 7.96
C LEU A 9 1.30 -3.76 8.78
N GLY A 10 1.38 -2.51 8.34
CA GLY A 10 0.63 -1.38 8.90
C GLY A 10 0.61 -0.19 7.93
N PHE A 11 -0.59 0.29 7.57
CA PHE A 11 -0.76 1.51 6.75
C PHE A 11 -2.16 2.11 6.90
N GLY A 12 -2.27 3.27 7.55
CA GLY A 12 -3.55 3.86 7.92
C GLY A 12 -4.39 2.89 8.79
N ASN A 13 -5.57 2.49 8.30
CA ASN A 13 -6.45 1.54 9.00
C ASN A 13 -6.11 0.06 8.73
N TRP A 14 -5.26 -0.23 7.75
CA TRP A 14 -4.89 -1.60 7.42
C TRP A 14 -3.79 -2.10 8.36
N LYS A 15 -3.98 -3.29 8.92
CA LYS A 15 -2.98 -3.99 9.74
C LYS A 15 -2.95 -5.47 9.38
N ASN A 16 -1.75 -6.00 9.21
CA ASN A 16 -1.49 -7.42 8.90
C ASN A 16 -2.43 -7.99 7.82
N LYS A 17 -2.55 -7.30 6.68
CA LYS A 17 -3.48 -7.65 5.61
C LYS A 17 -2.74 -8.05 4.35
N THR A 18 -3.11 -9.21 3.80
CA THR A 18 -2.63 -9.67 2.49
C THR A 18 -3.72 -9.49 1.44
N ILE A 19 -3.34 -9.02 0.25
CA ILE A 19 -4.21 -8.87 -0.91
C ILE A 19 -3.51 -9.52 -2.10
N ASP A 20 -4.18 -10.49 -2.72
CA ASP A 20 -3.76 -11.10 -3.99
C ASP A 20 -4.49 -10.43 -5.15
N PHE A 21 -3.73 -9.83 -6.07
CA PHE A 21 -4.28 -9.17 -7.26
C PHE A 21 -4.56 -10.23 -8.33
N LYS A 22 -5.71 -10.90 -8.21
CA LYS A 22 -6.12 -11.96 -9.14
C LYS A 22 -6.79 -11.36 -10.37
N GLY A 23 -6.31 -11.73 -11.56
CA GLY A 23 -6.94 -11.38 -12.84
C GLY A 23 -6.47 -10.06 -13.46
N SER A 24 -7.26 -9.54 -14.40
CA SER A 24 -7.00 -8.30 -15.13
C SER A 24 -7.54 -7.05 -14.42
N LEU A 25 -8.52 -7.21 -13.53
CA LEU A 25 -9.17 -6.12 -12.80
C LEU A 25 -9.39 -6.51 -11.33
N THR A 26 -8.89 -5.67 -10.43
CA THR A 26 -9.19 -5.76 -8.99
C THR A 26 -10.16 -4.65 -8.62
N SER A 27 -11.33 -5.00 -8.09
CA SER A 27 -12.33 -4.05 -7.62
C SER A 27 -12.57 -4.19 -6.12
N ILE A 28 -12.63 -3.07 -5.40
CA ILE A 28 -12.90 -3.01 -3.96
C ILE A 28 -14.06 -2.04 -3.73
N CYS A 29 -15.28 -2.59 -3.70
CA CYS A 29 -16.53 -1.84 -3.58
C CYS A 29 -17.03 -1.78 -2.14
N GLU A 30 -16.32 -1.01 -1.31
CA GLU A 30 -16.61 -0.95 0.13
C GLU A 30 -17.09 0.44 0.57
N LYS A 31 -17.62 0.55 1.79
CA LYS A 31 -18.07 1.82 2.36
C LYS A 31 -16.91 2.83 2.53
N ASN A 32 -17.26 4.11 2.70
CA ASN A 32 -16.28 5.13 3.07
C ASN A 32 -15.63 4.79 4.41
N GLY A 33 -14.34 5.10 4.56
CA GLY A 33 -13.55 4.75 5.75
C GLY A 33 -12.95 3.35 5.74
N PHE A 34 -13.33 2.46 4.81
CA PHE A 34 -12.77 1.11 4.71
C PHE A 34 -11.27 1.06 4.38
N GLY A 35 -10.71 2.13 3.79
CA GLY A 35 -9.28 2.20 3.45
C GLY A 35 -8.96 1.96 1.98
N LYS A 36 -9.92 2.11 1.06
CA LYS A 36 -9.73 2.00 -0.40
C LYS A 36 -8.63 2.94 -0.91
N SER A 37 -8.72 4.23 -0.58
CA SER A 37 -7.69 5.22 -0.96
C SER A 37 -6.36 4.96 -0.26
N SER A 38 -6.39 4.45 0.98
CA SER A 38 -5.18 4.07 1.72
C SER A 38 -4.41 2.94 1.03
N LEU A 39 -5.10 1.99 0.41
CA LEU A 39 -4.45 0.95 -0.39
C LEU A 39 -3.73 1.53 -1.62
N ALA A 40 -4.36 2.45 -2.33
CA ALA A 40 -3.73 3.12 -3.47
C ALA A 40 -2.48 3.92 -3.04
N SER A 41 -2.57 4.65 -1.92
CA SER A 41 -1.43 5.35 -1.33
C SER A 41 -0.33 4.42 -0.86
N PHE A 42 -0.67 3.25 -0.31
CA PHE A 42 0.29 2.22 0.09
C PHE A 42 1.09 1.72 -1.12
N ILE A 43 0.42 1.34 -2.21
CA ILE A 43 1.08 0.86 -3.43
C ILE A 43 2.01 1.94 -3.99
N ARG A 44 1.57 3.21 -4.01
CA ARG A 44 2.41 4.33 -4.44
C ARG A 44 3.65 4.49 -3.54
N ALA A 45 3.48 4.40 -2.22
CA ALA A 45 4.60 4.42 -1.28
C ALA A 45 5.54 3.21 -1.45
N MET A 46 5.00 2.06 -1.87
CA MET A 46 5.79 0.86 -2.19
C MET A 46 6.58 0.97 -3.50
N PHE A 47 6.32 1.93 -4.38
CA PHE A 47 7.21 2.20 -5.50
C PHE A 47 8.15 3.37 -5.23
N TYR A 48 7.64 4.44 -4.63
CA TYR A 48 8.32 5.74 -4.62
C TYR A 48 8.68 6.26 -3.23
N GLY A 49 8.31 5.54 -2.17
CA GLY A 49 8.40 6.02 -0.80
C GLY A 49 7.30 7.03 -0.45
N LEU A 50 7.29 7.49 0.80
CA LEU A 50 6.36 8.51 1.27
C LEU A 50 6.91 9.90 0.91
N GLU A 51 6.07 10.73 0.28
CA GLU A 51 6.40 12.13 0.04
C GLU A 51 6.66 12.84 1.39
N LYS A 52 7.64 13.76 1.40
CA LYS A 52 7.85 14.62 2.57
C LYS A 52 6.57 15.43 2.81
N ALA A 53 6.10 15.43 4.05
CA ALA A 53 4.90 16.18 4.42
C ALA A 53 5.12 17.67 4.12
N ASN A 54 4.30 18.22 3.24
CA ASN A 54 4.22 19.66 2.98
C ASN A 54 2.93 20.20 3.63
N LYS A 55 2.85 21.50 3.91
CA LYS A 55 1.67 22.13 4.57
C LYS A 55 0.32 21.77 3.90
N ALA A 56 0.34 21.44 2.61
CA ALA A 56 -0.84 21.03 1.84
C ALA A 56 -1.06 19.50 1.77
N ASN A 57 -0.03 18.66 1.98
CA ASN A 57 -0.13 17.22 1.81
C ASN A 57 0.37 16.45 3.05
N ASN A 58 -0.58 15.82 3.74
CA ASN A 58 -0.39 15.15 5.02
C ASN A 58 -0.36 13.61 4.87
N ASP A 59 -0.05 13.11 3.67
CA ASP A 59 -0.04 11.69 3.36
C ASP A 59 0.86 10.88 4.30
N ARG A 60 1.98 11.44 4.76
CA ARG A 60 2.84 10.79 5.76
C ARG A 60 2.14 10.57 7.10
N LYS A 61 1.37 11.54 7.62
CA LYS A 61 0.61 11.35 8.88
C LYS A 61 -0.58 10.40 8.69
N ARG A 62 -1.15 10.32 7.48
CA ARG A 62 -2.26 9.40 7.16
C ARG A 62 -1.77 7.96 6.95
N ALA A 63 -0.56 7.81 6.44
CA ALA A 63 0.09 6.52 6.20
C ALA A 63 0.54 5.85 7.51
N MET A 64 1.11 6.63 8.42
CA MET A 64 1.60 6.11 9.71
C MET A 64 0.43 5.63 10.58
N PRO A 65 0.48 4.39 11.11
CA PRO A 65 -0.46 3.93 12.11
C PRO A 65 -0.45 4.85 13.34
N LEU A 66 -1.63 5.21 13.84
CA LEU A 66 -1.78 6.13 14.99
C LEU A 66 -1.23 5.54 16.30
N ASP A 67 -1.11 4.21 16.37
CA ASP A 67 -0.63 3.47 17.54
C ASP A 67 0.88 3.24 17.55
N GLY A 68 1.62 3.80 16.59
CA GLY A 68 3.07 3.61 16.47
C GLY A 68 3.48 2.22 16.00
N SER A 69 2.53 1.39 15.54
CA SER A 69 2.83 0.11 14.89
C SER A 69 3.73 0.31 13.66
N PRO A 70 4.56 -0.68 13.27
CA PRO A 70 5.48 -0.50 12.15
C PRO A 70 4.70 -0.21 10.87
N CYS A 71 5.19 0.75 10.09
CA CYS A 71 4.50 1.29 8.92
C CYS A 71 5.18 0.78 7.66
N GLY A 72 4.57 -0.21 6.99
CA GLY A 72 5.23 -0.84 5.86
C GLY A 72 4.55 -2.11 5.41
N GLY A 73 5.31 -2.92 4.68
CA GLY A 73 4.84 -4.13 4.05
C GLY A 73 5.69 -4.56 2.88
N SER A 74 5.16 -5.50 2.11
CA SER A 74 5.77 -6.01 0.89
C SER A 74 4.85 -5.87 -0.33
N LEU A 75 5.46 -5.76 -1.50
CA LEU A 75 4.76 -5.69 -2.79
C LEU A 75 5.49 -6.55 -3.82
N ASP A 76 4.78 -7.56 -4.33
CA ASP A 76 5.23 -8.42 -5.41
C ASP A 76 4.61 -7.95 -6.73
N PHE A 77 5.43 -7.76 -7.74
CA PHE A 77 4.99 -7.34 -9.08
C PHE A 77 5.84 -7.94 -10.19
N GLU A 78 5.29 -7.93 -11.40
CA GLU A 78 5.94 -8.41 -12.61
C GLU A 78 6.17 -7.25 -13.59
N TRP A 79 7.36 -7.20 -14.17
CA TRP A 79 7.73 -6.25 -15.21
C TRP A 79 8.71 -6.89 -16.20
N LYS A 80 8.39 -6.80 -17.50
CA LYS A 80 9.19 -7.40 -18.58
C LYS A 80 9.54 -8.87 -18.26
N GLU A 81 8.53 -9.68 -17.92
CA GLU A 81 8.64 -11.12 -17.61
C GLU A 81 9.45 -11.46 -16.34
N ASN A 82 10.00 -10.47 -15.66
CA ASN A 82 10.74 -10.65 -14.41
C ASN A 82 9.84 -10.35 -13.20
N ARG A 83 10.03 -11.11 -12.13
CA ARG A 83 9.34 -10.92 -10.85
C ARG A 83 10.23 -10.14 -9.90
N TYR A 84 9.62 -9.19 -9.22
CA TYR A 84 10.27 -8.30 -8.26
C TYR A 84 9.46 -8.29 -6.96
N ALA A 85 10.18 -8.19 -5.85
CA ALA A 85 9.62 -7.97 -4.52
C ALA A 85 10.22 -6.69 -3.94
N ILE A 86 9.37 -5.85 -3.35
CA ILE A 86 9.80 -4.67 -2.61
C ILE A 86 9.38 -4.84 -1.17
N GLU A 87 10.29 -4.60 -0.24
CA GLU A 87 10.01 -4.53 1.19
C GLU A 87 10.30 -3.12 1.72
N ARG A 88 9.41 -2.60 2.57
CA ARG A 88 9.64 -1.38 3.35
C ARG A 88 9.13 -1.57 4.77
N SER A 89 9.86 -1.04 5.74
CA SER A 89 9.58 -1.08 7.20
C SER A 89 9.70 0.30 7.83
#